data_AF-A0A293LDW4-F1
#
_entry.id   AF-A0A293LDW4-F1
#
_cell.length_a   1.000
_cell.length_b   1.000
_cell.length_c   1.000
_cell.angle_alpha   90.00
_cell.angle_beta   90.00
_cell.angle_gamma   90.00
#
_symmetry.space_group_name_H-M   'P 1'
#
loop_
_entity.id
_entity.type
_entity.pdbx_description
1 polymer ?
#
loop_
_entity_poly.entity_id
_entity_poly.type
_entity_poly.pdbx_seq_one_letter_code
_entity_poly.pdbx_strand_id
1 'polypeptide(L)'
;MGLVSNVFNEDIMSKLKGNLGVGHTRYSTTGGSEHELAQPFVVHTNHGLLAIAHNGELVNALNLRKKILNHGVGLTTGSDSELIMQILSQPPPTGEEEDGPNWPARIRHLMSLTPTAFSLIMMYDDTIYAVRDPFGNRPLSIGVLVPPGGIKDILCFR
;
A
#
# COMPACT_ATOMS: atom_id res chain seq x y z
N MET A 1 2.74 -18.46 -8.05
CA MET A 1 3.78 -17.48 -8.44
C MET A 1 4.07 -17.68 -9.93
N GLY A 2 4.26 -16.61 -10.70
CA GLY A 2 4.51 -16.73 -12.14
C GLY A 2 4.38 -15.39 -12.87
N LEU A 3 4.55 -15.42 -14.19
CA LEU A 3 4.27 -14.28 -15.06
C LEU A 3 2.79 -13.90 -14.98
N VAL A 4 2.48 -12.62 -15.18
CA VAL A 4 1.09 -12.10 -15.14
C VAL A 4 0.17 -12.92 -16.05
N SER A 5 0.61 -13.24 -17.26
CA SER A 5 -0.14 -14.05 -18.24
C SER A 5 -0.49 -15.46 -17.76
N ASN A 6 0.29 -16.01 -16.82
CA ASN A 6 0.09 -17.36 -16.30
C ASN A 6 -0.71 -17.35 -15.00
N VAL A 7 -0.69 -16.23 -14.26
CA VAL A 7 -1.41 -16.07 -12.99
C VAL A 7 -2.86 -15.66 -13.23
N PHE A 8 -3.13 -14.81 -14.21
CA PHE A 8 -4.47 -14.32 -14.52
C PHE A 8 -5.05 -15.03 -15.74
N ASN A 9 -5.90 -16.03 -15.51
CA ASN A 9 -6.71 -16.68 -16.54
C ASN A 9 -8.13 -16.09 -16.60
N GLU A 10 -8.91 -16.48 -17.61
CA GLU A 10 -10.27 -15.97 -17.82
C GLU A 10 -11.17 -16.17 -16.59
N ASP A 11 -11.06 -17.31 -15.91
CA ASP A 11 -11.83 -17.60 -14.70
C ASP A 11 -11.53 -16.62 -13.56
N ILE A 12 -10.25 -16.29 -13.33
CA ILE A 12 -9.83 -15.31 -12.31
C ILE A 12 -10.28 -13.91 -12.73
N MET A 13 -10.04 -13.53 -13.99
CA MET A 13 -10.45 -12.23 -14.52
C MET A 13 -11.96 -12.03 -14.41
N SER A 14 -12.75 -13.08 -14.60
CA SER A 14 -14.21 -13.02 -14.47
C SER A 14 -14.66 -12.69 -13.03
N LYS A 15 -13.85 -13.02 -12.02
CA LYS A 15 -14.15 -12.78 -10.59
C LYS A 15 -13.71 -11.41 -10.10
N LEU A 16 -12.75 -10.78 -10.77
CA LEU A 16 -12.28 -9.42 -10.47
C LEU A 16 -13.30 -8.39 -10.97
N LYS A 17 -14.38 -8.20 -10.20
CA LYS A 17 -15.41 -7.21 -10.47
C LYS A 17 -15.12 -5.91 -9.73
N GLY A 18 -15.50 -4.78 -10.33
CA GLY A 18 -15.34 -3.45 -9.75
C GLY A 18 -14.84 -2.43 -10.76
N ASN A 19 -14.81 -1.18 -10.34
CA ASN A 19 -14.28 -0.03 -11.09
C ASN A 19 -12.92 0.45 -10.55
N LEU A 20 -12.48 -0.07 -9.40
CA LEU A 20 -11.19 0.20 -8.78
C LEU A 20 -10.43 -1.12 -8.54
N GLY A 21 -9.11 -1.06 -8.69
CA GLY A 21 -8.25 -2.19 -8.42
C GLY A 21 -6.79 -1.78 -8.32
N VAL A 22 -6.05 -2.50 -7.49
CA VAL A 22 -4.60 -2.37 -7.35
C VAL A 22 -3.94 -3.70 -7.66
N GLY A 23 -2.76 -3.66 -8.26
CA GLY A 23 -2.01 -4.84 -8.66
C GLY A 23 -0.52 -4.65 -8.41
N HIS A 24 0.19 -5.76 -8.26
CA HIS A 24 1.63 -5.74 -8.05
C HIS A 24 2.30 -6.92 -8.75
N THR A 25 3.41 -6.64 -9.42
CA THR A 25 4.31 -7.66 -9.95
C THR A 25 5.56 -7.67 -9.10
N ARG A 26 5.81 -8.76 -8.39
CA ARG A 26 6.98 -8.87 -7.51
C ARG A 26 8.20 -9.36 -8.27
N TYR A 27 9.26 -8.56 -8.25
CA TYR A 27 10.60 -9.07 -8.48
C TYR A 27 11.10 -9.72 -7.18
N SER A 28 11.72 -10.90 -7.26
CA SER A 28 12.20 -11.57 -6.04
C SER A 28 13.37 -10.77 -5.45
N THR A 29 13.14 -10.18 -4.29
CA THR A 29 14.14 -9.50 -3.47
C THR A 29 14.62 -10.43 -2.34
N THR A 30 15.47 -9.91 -1.46
CA THR A 30 15.79 -10.52 -0.17
C THR A 30 14.49 -10.95 0.54
N GLY A 31 14.40 -12.22 0.97
CA GLY A 31 13.19 -12.80 1.57
C GLY A 31 12.54 -13.94 0.78
N GLY A 32 13.05 -14.28 -0.40
CA GLY A 32 12.63 -15.50 -1.13
C GLY A 32 11.38 -15.33 -2.00
N SER A 33 10.88 -16.42 -2.56
CA SER A 33 9.76 -16.46 -3.53
C SER A 33 8.47 -17.03 -2.93
N GLU A 34 8.26 -16.81 -1.63
CA GLU A 34 7.09 -17.32 -0.92
C GLU A 34 5.80 -16.61 -1.35
N HIS A 35 4.71 -17.37 -1.41
CA HIS A 35 3.40 -16.86 -1.83
C HIS A 35 2.86 -15.81 -0.86
N GLU A 36 3.18 -15.93 0.43
CA GLU A 36 2.78 -15.01 1.51
C GLU A 36 3.37 -13.60 1.33
N LEU A 37 4.41 -13.47 0.51
CA LEU A 37 5.04 -12.20 0.16
C LEU A 37 4.47 -11.59 -1.13
N ALA A 38 3.51 -12.28 -1.78
CA ALA A 38 2.83 -11.74 -2.94
C ALA A 38 1.93 -10.57 -2.52
N GLN A 39 1.97 -9.51 -3.32
CA GLN A 39 1.17 -8.31 -3.13
C GLN A 39 0.11 -8.22 -4.25
N PRO A 40 -1.01 -7.49 -4.05
CA PRO A 40 -1.30 -6.58 -2.93
C PRO A 40 -1.44 -7.27 -1.57
N PHE A 41 -0.91 -6.63 -0.51
CA PHE A 41 -1.12 -7.10 0.87
C PHE A 41 -2.45 -6.55 1.38
N VAL A 42 -3.35 -7.43 1.82
CA VAL A 42 -4.74 -7.09 2.18
C VAL A 42 -4.99 -7.48 3.63
N VAL A 43 -5.49 -6.55 4.43
CA VAL A 43 -5.81 -6.78 5.85
C VAL A 43 -7.14 -6.09 6.19
N HIS A 44 -7.91 -6.74 7.06
CA HIS A 44 -9.07 -6.12 7.70
C HIS A 44 -8.59 -5.21 8.84
N THR A 45 -8.92 -3.94 8.73
CA THR A 45 -8.70 -2.94 9.78
C THR A 45 -10.02 -2.65 10.48
N ASN A 46 -9.97 -1.86 11.56
CA ASN A 46 -11.19 -1.35 12.22
C ASN A 46 -12.05 -0.48 11.28
N HIS A 47 -11.47 0.00 10.19
CA HIS A 47 -12.16 0.84 9.19
C HIS A 47 -12.64 0.02 7.99
N GLY A 48 -12.27 -1.26 7.89
CA GLY A 48 -12.61 -2.12 6.76
C GLY A 48 -11.38 -2.63 6.03
N LEU A 49 -11.58 -3.07 4.79
CA LEU A 49 -10.54 -3.67 3.97
C LEU A 49 -9.56 -2.62 3.46
N LEU A 50 -8.29 -2.81 3.82
CA LEU A 50 -7.18 -2.04 3.32
C LEU A 50 -6.34 -2.93 2.41
N ALA A 51 -5.95 -2.43 1.24
CA ALA A 51 -5.04 -3.12 0.33
C ALA A 51 -3.86 -2.22 -0.02
N ILE A 52 -2.65 -2.76 0.00
CA ILE A 52 -1.43 -2.01 -0.35
C ILE A 52 -0.55 -2.75 -1.36
N ALA A 53 0.09 -1.99 -2.23
CA ALA A 53 1.11 -2.44 -3.16
C ALA A 53 2.33 -1.52 -3.04
N HIS A 54 3.44 -2.08 -2.57
CA HIS A 54 4.67 -1.38 -2.23
C HIS A 54 5.81 -1.80 -3.17
N ASN A 55 6.49 -0.81 -3.74
CA ASN A 55 7.73 -0.96 -4.48
C ASN A 55 8.84 -0.18 -3.78
N GLY A 56 9.81 -0.89 -3.22
CA GLY A 56 10.90 -0.27 -2.50
C GLY A 56 11.43 -1.14 -1.38
N GLU A 57 12.23 -0.52 -0.52
CA GLU A 57 12.74 -1.11 0.71
C GLU A 57 12.76 -0.04 1.80
N LEU A 58 12.37 -0.41 3.01
CA LEU A 58 12.44 0.43 4.19
C LEU A 58 13.83 0.31 4.82
N VAL A 59 14.66 1.34 4.64
CA VAL A 59 16.04 1.36 5.16
C VAL A 59 16.15 1.17 6.68
N ASN A 60 15.08 1.47 7.41
CA ASN A 60 14.98 1.33 8.86
C ASN A 60 14.00 0.23 9.30
N ALA A 61 13.68 -0.74 8.42
CA ALA A 61 12.74 -1.84 8.67
C ALA A 61 12.99 -2.55 10.01
N LEU A 62 14.24 -2.87 10.34
CA LEU A 62 14.59 -3.55 11.60
C LEU A 62 14.17 -2.75 12.84
N ASN A 63 14.32 -1.42 12.81
CA ASN A 63 13.94 -0.56 13.92
C ASN A 63 12.42 -0.44 14.02
N LEU A 64 11.73 -0.29 12.89
CA LEU A 64 10.26 -0.25 12.84
C LEU A 64 9.66 -1.58 13.31
N ARG A 65 10.22 -2.70 12.88
CA ARG A 65 9.82 -4.05 13.32
C ARG A 65 9.89 -4.21 14.82
N LYS A 66 11.02 -3.82 15.44
CA LYS A 66 11.16 -3.84 16.91
C LYS A 66 10.12 -2.98 17.60
N LYS A 67 9.85 -1.77 17.09
CA LYS A 67 8.81 -0.89 17.64
C LYS A 67 7.45 -1.57 17.60
N ILE A 68 7.04 -2.11 16.45
CA ILE A 68 5.73 -2.75 16.28
C ILE A 68 5.57 -3.97 17.19
N LEU A 69 6.57 -4.85 17.24
CA LEU A 69 6.56 -6.03 18.11
C LEU A 69 6.50 -5.65 19.60
N ASN A 70 7.21 -4.60 20.03
CA ASN A 70 7.16 -4.11 21.40
C ASN A 70 5.80 -3.50 21.79
N HIS A 71 4.99 -3.09 20.82
CA HIS A 71 3.60 -2.66 21.06
C HIS A 71 2.61 -3.85 21.09
N GLY A 72 3.10 -5.10 21.04
CA GLY A 72 2.28 -6.30 21.10
C GLY A 72 1.63 -6.70 19.77
N VAL A 73 2.02 -6.07 18.66
CA VAL A 73 1.51 -6.42 17.32
C VAL A 73 2.34 -7.55 16.74
N GLY A 74 1.71 -8.70 16.47
CA GLY A 74 2.35 -9.83 15.81
C GLY A 74 2.60 -9.58 14.32
N LEU A 75 3.70 -10.12 13.79
CA LEU A 75 4.04 -10.08 12.38
C LEU A 75 4.17 -11.50 11.85
N THR A 76 3.53 -11.76 10.72
CA THR A 76 3.47 -13.07 10.06
C THR A 76 4.64 -13.26 9.09
N THR A 77 5.10 -12.16 8.50
CA THR A 77 6.15 -12.13 7.48
C THR A 77 7.33 -11.25 7.91
N GLY A 78 8.41 -11.34 7.13
CA GLY A 78 9.53 -10.40 7.19
C GLY A 78 9.39 -9.20 6.25
N SER A 79 8.24 -9.02 5.58
CA SER A 79 8.09 -8.04 4.51
C SER A 79 7.92 -6.62 5.02
N ASP A 80 8.53 -5.68 4.29
CA ASP A 80 8.29 -4.24 4.49
C ASP A 80 6.82 -3.87 4.28
N SER A 81 6.14 -4.54 3.35
CA SER A 81 4.72 -4.32 3.09
C SER A 81 3.87 -4.60 4.34
N GLU A 82 4.13 -5.69 5.07
CA GLU A 82 3.42 -5.94 6.32
C GLU A 82 3.74 -4.87 7.38
N LEU A 83 4.99 -4.42 7.50
CA LEU A 83 5.34 -3.33 8.40
C LEU A 83 4.59 -2.03 8.04
N ILE A 84 4.54 -1.67 6.76
CA ILE A 84 3.77 -0.53 6.25
C ILE A 84 2.29 -0.69 6.62
N MET A 85 1.73 -1.87 6.41
CA MET A 85 0.33 -2.17 6.73
C MET A 85 0.02 -1.98 8.21
N GLN A 86 0.89 -2.48 9.08
CA GLN A 86 0.72 -2.36 10.52
C GLN A 86 0.85 -0.91 10.99
N ILE A 87 1.77 -0.13 10.42
CA ILE A 87 1.88 1.31 10.71
C ILE A 87 0.62 2.05 10.26
N LEU A 88 0.14 1.80 9.03
CA LEU A 88 -1.05 2.45 8.49
C LEU A 88 -2.32 2.06 9.24
N SER A 89 -2.36 0.88 9.87
CA SER A 89 -3.49 0.42 10.68
C SER A 89 -3.57 1.12 12.03
N GLN A 90 -2.49 1.71 12.52
CA GLN A 90 -2.48 2.46 13.80
C GLN A 90 -3.03 3.88 13.64
N PRO A 91 -3.74 4.41 14.65
CA PRO A 91 -4.20 5.80 14.64
C PRO A 91 -3.04 6.78 14.44
N PRO A 92 -3.22 7.85 13.64
CA PRO A 92 -2.18 8.84 13.47
C PRO A 92 -2.01 9.69 14.74
N PRO A 93 -0.82 10.27 15.01
CA PRO A 93 -0.58 11.09 16.19
C PRO A 93 -1.50 12.32 16.30
N THR A 94 -2.05 12.78 15.19
CA THR A 94 -2.97 13.93 15.12
C THR A 94 -4.42 13.57 15.45
N GLY A 95 -4.74 12.28 15.66
CA GLY A 95 -6.10 11.80 15.85
C GLY A 95 -6.84 11.48 14.54
N GLU A 96 -7.98 10.79 14.67
CA GLU A 96 -8.89 10.48 13.56
C GLU A 96 -9.77 11.68 13.18
N GLU A 97 -10.54 11.53 12.11
CA GLU A 97 -11.65 12.44 11.79
C GLU A 97 -12.91 12.02 12.57
N GLU A 98 -13.89 12.93 12.69
CA GLU A 98 -15.14 12.66 13.44
C GLU A 98 -15.90 11.46 12.86
N ASP A 99 -15.90 11.31 11.53
CA ASP A 99 -16.70 10.32 10.80
C ASP A 99 -15.88 9.18 10.18
N GLY A 100 -14.58 9.05 10.49
CA GLY A 100 -13.78 7.98 9.88
C GLY A 100 -12.25 8.10 9.99
N PRO A 101 -11.53 7.21 9.27
CA PRO A 101 -10.08 7.19 9.29
C PRO A 101 -9.47 8.44 8.65
N ASN A 102 -8.52 9.06 9.32
CA ASN A 102 -7.71 10.12 8.70
C ASN A 102 -6.56 9.50 7.87
N TRP A 103 -6.86 8.98 6.69
CA TRP A 103 -5.85 8.36 5.81
C TRP A 103 -4.71 9.31 5.43
N PRO A 104 -4.95 10.59 5.07
CA PRO A 104 -3.86 11.52 4.83
C PRO A 104 -2.93 11.69 6.03
N ALA A 105 -3.44 11.75 7.27
CA ALA A 105 -2.61 11.83 8.47
C ALA A 105 -1.85 10.54 8.75
N ARG A 106 -2.46 9.37 8.55
CA ARG A 106 -1.80 8.06 8.65
C ARG A 106 -0.67 7.93 7.64
N ILE A 107 -0.89 8.35 6.39
CA ILE A 107 0.12 8.38 5.34
C ILE A 107 1.26 9.35 5.68
N ARG A 108 0.95 10.58 6.14
CA ARG A 108 1.98 11.53 6.59
C ARG A 108 2.79 10.96 7.76
N HIS A 109 2.15 10.28 8.70
CA HIS A 109 2.83 9.62 9.80
C HIS A 109 3.77 8.51 9.31
N LEU A 110 3.29 7.64 8.42
CA LEU A 110 4.13 6.64 7.76
C LEU A 110 5.35 7.30 7.13
N MET A 111 5.16 8.32 6.29
CA MET A 111 6.25 9.04 5.62
C MET A 111 7.24 9.67 6.61
N SER A 112 6.79 10.15 7.77
CA SER A 112 7.69 10.66 8.82
C SER A 112 8.57 9.58 9.46
N LEU A 113 8.09 8.34 9.48
CA LEU A 113 8.80 7.18 10.03
C LEU A 113 9.71 6.51 8.99
N THR A 114 9.41 6.66 7.70
CA THR A 114 10.08 5.97 6.59
C THR A 114 10.76 6.99 5.65
N PRO A 115 12.06 7.29 5.83
CA PRO A 115 12.70 8.41 5.12
C PRO A 115 12.89 8.18 3.61
N THR A 116 13.06 6.93 3.17
CA THR A 116 13.33 6.48 1.78
C THR A 116 13.33 4.93 1.78
N ALA A 117 13.27 4.17 0.68
CA ALA A 117 13.17 4.47 -0.76
C ALA A 117 11.99 3.69 -1.35
N PHE A 118 10.79 4.26 -1.30
CA PHE A 118 9.55 3.56 -1.63
C PHE A 118 8.57 4.38 -2.47
N SER A 119 7.83 3.67 -3.32
CA SER A 119 6.53 4.10 -3.81
C SER A 119 5.47 3.11 -3.36
N LEU A 120 4.29 3.62 -3.06
CA LEU A 120 3.20 2.86 -2.45
C LEU A 120 1.89 3.27 -3.10
N ILE A 121 1.10 2.28 -3.49
CA ILE A 121 -0.31 2.44 -3.77
C ILE A 121 -1.09 1.81 -2.64
N MET A 122 -2.11 2.51 -2.16
CA MET A 122 -3.01 2.06 -1.13
C MET A 122 -4.45 2.23 -1.65
N MET A 123 -5.29 1.22 -1.46
CA MET A 123 -6.70 1.26 -1.78
C MET A 123 -7.50 0.99 -0.52
N TYR A 124 -8.47 1.87 -0.26
CA TYR A 124 -9.44 1.75 0.81
C TYR A 124 -10.78 2.24 0.28
N ASP A 125 -11.81 1.40 0.44
CA ASP A 125 -13.15 1.66 -0.07
C ASP A 125 -13.14 2.05 -1.57
N ASP A 126 -13.63 3.23 -1.91
CA ASP A 126 -13.70 3.79 -3.27
C ASP A 126 -12.52 4.73 -3.61
N THR A 127 -11.48 4.74 -2.79
CA THR A 127 -10.36 5.68 -2.91
C THR A 127 -9.02 4.97 -3.08
N ILE A 128 -8.19 5.47 -4.00
CA ILE A 128 -6.79 5.06 -4.17
C ILE A 128 -5.88 6.22 -3.79
N TYR A 129 -4.97 5.95 -2.87
CA TYR A 129 -3.88 6.83 -2.48
C TYR A 129 -2.58 6.38 -3.17
N ALA A 130 -1.87 7.33 -3.75
CA ALA A 130 -0.57 7.11 -4.36
C ALA A 130 0.47 7.93 -3.57
N VAL A 131 1.48 7.24 -3.04
CA VAL A 131 2.47 7.82 -2.11
C VAL A 131 3.87 7.57 -2.66
N ARG A 132 4.71 8.59 -2.59
CA ARG A 132 6.12 8.51 -3.00
C ARG A 132 6.99 9.03 -1.86
N ASP A 133 8.14 8.39 -1.65
CA ASP A 133 9.12 8.87 -0.67
C ASP A 133 9.55 10.33 -0.96
N PRO A 134 9.95 11.12 0.06
CA PRO A 134 10.26 12.55 -0.10
C PRO A 134 11.34 12.87 -1.13
N PHE A 135 12.21 11.91 -1.43
CA PHE A 135 13.31 12.05 -2.37
C PHE A 135 12.99 11.46 -3.76
N GLY A 136 11.82 10.84 -3.92
CA GLY A 136 11.36 10.28 -5.18
C GLY A 136 12.22 9.14 -5.72
N ASN A 137 12.84 8.33 -4.85
CA ASN A 137 13.78 7.29 -5.26
C ASN A 137 13.14 6.20 -6.12
N ARG A 138 11.88 5.85 -5.84
CA ARG A 138 11.13 4.89 -6.65
C ARG A 138 10.19 5.62 -7.60
N PRO A 139 10.09 5.18 -8.87
CA PRO A 139 9.22 5.82 -9.83
C PRO A 139 7.74 5.63 -9.43
N LEU A 140 6.97 6.68 -9.67
CA LEU A 140 5.51 6.69 -9.55
C LEU A 140 4.98 7.77 -10.50
N SER A 141 4.03 7.39 -11.34
CA SER A 141 3.42 8.26 -12.34
C SER A 141 1.91 8.15 -12.26
N ILE A 142 1.22 9.25 -12.51
CA ILE A 142 -0.24 9.31 -12.56
C ILE A 142 -0.64 9.72 -13.97
N GLY A 143 -1.61 9.02 -14.55
CA GLY A 143 -2.19 9.33 -15.85
C GLY A 143 -3.71 9.28 -15.76
N VAL A 144 -4.38 10.03 -16.64
CA VAL A 144 -5.84 10.05 -16.71
C VAL A 144 -6.29 9.81 -18.13
N LEU A 145 -7.23 8.88 -18.27
CA LEU A 145 -7.98 8.70 -19.51
C LEU A 145 -9.12 9.71 -19.51
N VAL A 146 -9.03 10.71 -20.39
CA VAL A 146 -10.04 11.75 -20.51
C VAL A 146 -11.09 11.27 -21.52
N PRO A 147 -12.33 10.95 -21.10
CA PRO A 147 -13.41 10.71 -22.04
C PRO A 147 -13.73 12.03 -22.77
N PRO A 148 -14.45 11.99 -23.91
CA PRO A 148 -14.76 13.19 -24.71
C PRO A 148 -15.47 14.35 -23.96
N GLY A 149 -15.89 14.17 -22.70
CA GLY A 149 -16.56 15.16 -21.85
C GLY A 149 -15.72 15.77 -20.71
N GLY A 150 -14.41 15.52 -20.64
CA GLY A 150 -13.50 16.15 -19.66
C GLY A 150 -13.22 15.35 -18.38
N ILE A 151 -12.37 15.90 -17.52
CA ILE A 151 -11.89 15.28 -16.26
C ILE A 151 -12.85 15.66 -15.12
N LYS A 152 -13.24 14.68 -14.29
CA LYS A 152 -14.07 14.95 -13.11
C LYS A 152 -13.24 15.27 -11.87
N ASP A 153 -12.24 14.48 -11.48
CA ASP A 153 -11.42 14.80 -10.28
C ASP A 153 -10.02 14.17 -10.33
N ILE A 154 -8.98 14.96 -9.96
CA ILE A 154 -7.65 14.46 -9.56
C ILE A 154 -7.19 15.34 -8.39
N LEU A 155 -7.05 14.77 -7.20
CA LEU A 155 -6.46 15.44 -6.04
C LEU A 155 -5.03 14.93 -5.84
N CYS A 156 -4.06 15.84 -5.99
CA CYS A 156 -2.65 15.57 -5.76
C CYS A 156 -2.19 16.37 -4.54
N PHE A 157 -1.82 15.66 -3.47
CA PHE A 157 -1.22 16.27 -2.29
C PHE A 157 0.31 16.20 -2.42
N ARG A 158 0.99 17.34 -2.25
CA ARG A 158 2.45 17.44 -2.20
C ARG A 158 2.94 17.52 -0.76
#